data_AF-A0A8T3W9F7-F1
#
_entry.id   AF-A0A8T3W9F7-F1
#
_cell.length_a   1.000
_cell.length_b   1.000
_cell.length_c   1.000
_cell.angle_alpha   90.00
_cell.angle_beta   90.00
_cell.angle_gamma   90.00
#
_symmetry.space_group_name_H-M   'P 1'
#
loop_
_entity.id
_entity.type
_entity.pdbx_description
1 polymer ?
#
loop_
_entity_poly.entity_id
_entity_poly.type
_entity_poly.pdbx_seq_one_letter_code
_entity_poly.pdbx_strand_id
1 'polypeptide(L)'
;MLNLKLYKNKIAMTIFLEILFTVLLVLLLVFVREKAIGYLYEVQGLGGNIGVLEKDLATQNLTSYDRAQLQSSLDNMNSILDKGLFLINFVLPISLVFISLLFYFFIWKLTSRVSLKRFIFSSILPIVFILTTSYFILSYIAYRYYFISESPLLMLVISIILLVISYYFGLFLLSCNKPAKTCFRIAMSKFNNFILPFIFVLIVNIIYFVLVFFLFFLTYVGASIIWPSILIFIIIIVINIQRIYLFNKISKY
;
A
#
# COMPACT_ATOMS: atom_id res chain seq x y z
N MET A 1 31.26 19.03 12.12
CA MET A 1 31.59 17.60 11.89
C MET A 1 30.42 16.75 12.37
N LEU A 2 29.67 16.11 11.48
CA LEU A 2 28.62 15.16 11.88
C LEU A 2 29.32 13.92 12.43
N ASN A 3 29.00 13.53 13.67
CA ASN A 3 29.58 12.37 14.33
C ASN A 3 29.24 11.11 13.51
N LEU A 4 30.22 10.57 12.78
CA LEU A 4 30.05 9.44 11.82
C LEU A 4 29.33 8.24 12.44
N LYS A 5 29.50 8.03 13.75
CA LYS A 5 28.84 6.97 14.53
C LYS A 5 27.32 7.18 14.65
N LEU A 6 26.87 8.42 14.89
CA LEU A 6 25.44 8.75 14.94
C LEU A 6 24.79 8.63 13.56
N TYR A 7 25.52 8.97 12.50
CA TYR A 7 25.06 8.83 11.12
C TYR A 7 24.87 7.36 10.73
N LYS A 8 25.85 6.51 11.02
CA LYS A 8 25.78 5.05 10.79
C LYS A 8 24.65 4.39 11.57
N ASN A 9 24.45 4.76 12.84
CA ASN A 9 23.35 4.21 13.65
C ASN A 9 21.97 4.55 13.08
N LYS A 10 21.77 5.77 12.56
CA LYS A 10 20.50 6.15 11.94
C LYS A 10 20.21 5.33 10.69
N ILE A 11 21.19 5.15 9.80
CA ILE A 11 21.04 4.32 8.60
C ILE A 11 20.70 2.88 8.97
N ALA A 12 21.42 2.29 9.93
CA ALA A 12 21.17 0.92 10.37
C ALA A 12 19.77 0.76 10.96
N MET A 13 19.30 1.72 11.76
CA MET A 13 17.95 1.70 12.32
C MET A 13 16.86 1.86 11.25
N THR A 14 17.05 2.74 10.25
CA THR A 14 16.05 2.89 9.18
C THR A 14 16.00 1.68 8.26
N ILE A 15 17.16 1.05 7.98
CA ILE A 15 17.22 -0.25 7.27
C ILE A 15 16.46 -1.32 8.05
N PHE A 16 16.72 -1.45 9.35
CA PHE A 16 16.02 -2.41 10.20
C PHE A 16 14.49 -2.18 10.18
N LEU A 17 14.05 -0.92 10.28
CA LEU A 17 12.64 -0.57 10.20
C LEU A 17 12.03 -0.92 8.83
N GLU A 18 12.74 -0.70 7.72
CA GLU A 18 12.23 -1.08 6.39
C GLU A 18 12.19 -2.59 6.18
N ILE A 19 13.14 -3.35 6.73
CA ILE A 19 13.07 -4.82 6.74
C ILE A 19 11.85 -5.28 7.54
N LEU A 20 11.67 -4.75 8.75
CA LEU A 20 10.52 -5.07 9.60
C LEU A 20 9.20 -4.71 8.91
N PHE A 21 9.12 -3.55 8.26
CA PHE A 21 7.99 -3.13 7.45
C PHE A 21 7.71 -4.14 6.32
N THR A 22 8.75 -4.56 5.59
CA THR A 22 8.63 -5.54 4.50
C THR A 22 8.05 -6.86 5.01
N VAL A 23 8.61 -7.39 6.11
CA VAL A 23 8.15 -8.64 6.72
C VAL A 23 6.69 -8.52 7.15
N LEU A 24 6.31 -7.42 7.80
CA LEU A 24 4.92 -7.18 8.21
C LEU A 24 3.96 -7.06 7.02
N LEU A 25 4.38 -6.43 5.92
CA LEU A 25 3.58 -6.39 4.69
C LEU A 25 3.35 -7.79 4.12
N VAL A 26 4.39 -8.61 4.04
CA VAL A 26 4.29 -9.99 3.54
C VAL A 26 3.37 -10.82 4.45
N LEU A 27 3.57 -10.75 5.77
CA LEU A 27 2.72 -11.45 6.74
C LEU A 27 1.25 -11.02 6.66
N LEU A 28 0.99 -9.72 6.51
CA LEU A 28 -0.37 -9.20 6.32
C LEU A 28 -1.01 -9.78 5.05
N LEU A 29 -0.29 -9.77 3.93
CA LEU A 29 -0.79 -10.30 2.66
C LEU A 29 -1.05 -11.81 2.73
N VAL A 30 -0.17 -12.58 3.39
CA VAL A 30 -0.36 -14.01 3.65
C VAL A 30 -1.59 -14.25 4.52
N PHE A 31 -1.73 -13.52 5.62
CA PHE A 31 -2.89 -13.62 6.52
C PHE A 31 -4.21 -13.34 5.79
N VAL A 32 -4.27 -12.24 5.01
CA VAL A 32 -5.48 -11.88 4.25
C VAL A 32 -5.81 -12.95 3.22
N ARG A 33 -4.80 -13.52 2.54
CA ARG A 33 -4.99 -14.63 1.61
C ARG A 33 -5.58 -15.85 2.29
N GLU A 34 -4.99 -16.31 3.40
CA GLU A 34 -5.47 -17.50 4.12
C GLU A 34 -6.93 -17.34 4.55
N LYS A 35 -7.30 -16.16 5.04
CA LYS A 35 -8.69 -15.86 5.39
C LYS A 35 -9.61 -15.79 4.18
N ALA A 36 -9.19 -15.14 3.09
CA ALA A 36 -9.99 -15.06 1.86
C ALA A 36 -10.23 -16.45 1.25
N ILE A 37 -9.20 -17.30 1.21
CA ILE A 37 -9.32 -18.69 0.75
C ILE A 37 -10.24 -19.49 1.68
N GLY A 38 -10.10 -19.32 3.01
CA GLY A 38 -11.00 -19.94 3.98
C GLY A 38 -12.47 -19.61 3.71
N TYR A 39 -12.79 -18.34 3.50
CA TYR A 39 -14.15 -17.92 3.14
C TYR A 39 -14.61 -18.52 1.79
N LEU A 40 -13.74 -18.62 0.79
CA LEU A 40 -14.08 -19.27 -0.48
C LEU A 40 -14.39 -20.76 -0.30
N TYR A 41 -13.63 -21.48 0.53
CA TYR A 41 -13.91 -22.88 0.82
C TYR A 41 -15.22 -23.05 1.60
N GLU A 42 -15.51 -22.17 2.56
CA GLU A 42 -16.80 -22.17 3.26
C GLU A 42 -17.97 -21.94 2.29
N VAL A 43 -17.84 -20.98 1.36
CA VAL A 43 -18.83 -20.73 0.30
C VAL A 43 -19.00 -21.94 -0.61
N GLN A 44 -17.91 -22.56 -1.06
CA GLN A 44 -17.96 -23.76 -1.90
C GLN A 44 -18.61 -24.95 -1.17
N GLY A 45 -18.32 -25.11 0.13
CA GLY A 45 -18.96 -26.13 0.97
C GLY A 45 -20.46 -25.94 1.11
N LEU A 46 -20.94 -24.69 1.15
CA LEU A 46 -22.37 -24.37 1.17
C LEU A 46 -23.02 -24.46 -0.22
N GLY A 47 -22.29 -24.14 -1.29
CA GLY A 47 -22.77 -24.20 -2.68
C GLY A 47 -23.16 -25.61 -3.12
N GLY A 48 -22.48 -26.65 -2.60
CA GLY A 48 -22.85 -28.05 -2.83
C GLY A 48 -24.25 -28.39 -2.32
N ASN A 49 -24.66 -27.84 -1.17
CA ASN A 49 -26.00 -28.04 -0.62
C ASN A 49 -27.06 -27.27 -1.41
N ILE A 50 -26.74 -26.05 -1.87
CA ILE A 50 -27.65 -25.22 -2.66
C ILE A 50 -27.95 -25.88 -4.02
N GLY A 51 -26.96 -26.47 -4.69
CA GLY A 51 -27.16 -27.16 -5.98
C GLY A 51 -27.97 -28.46 -5.88
N VAL A 52 -27.91 -29.16 -4.75
CA VAL A 52 -28.77 -30.33 -4.46
C VAL A 52 -30.20 -29.86 -4.18
N LEU A 53 -30.36 -28.83 -3.36
CA LEU A 53 -31.66 -28.24 -3.04
C LEU A 53 -32.34 -27.56 -4.24
N GLU A 54 -31.59 -26.94 -5.17
CA GLU A 54 -32.11 -26.37 -6.42
C GLU A 54 -32.69 -27.45 -7.35
N LYS A 55 -32.06 -28.63 -7.40
CA LYS A 55 -32.59 -29.80 -8.12
C LYS A 55 -33.85 -30.37 -7.48
N ASP A 56 -33.93 -30.38 -6.15
CA ASP A 56 -35.14 -30.80 -5.43
C ASP A 56 -36.28 -29.75 -5.56
N LEU A 57 -35.93 -28.45 -5.57
CA LEU A 57 -36.80 -27.30 -5.88
C LEU A 57 -37.45 -27.40 -7.28
N ALA A 58 -36.70 -27.89 -8.26
CA ALA A 58 -37.19 -28.05 -9.63
C ALA A 58 -38.11 -29.28 -9.82
N THR A 59 -38.15 -30.20 -8.85
CA THR A 59 -38.83 -31.49 -8.98
C THR A 59 -39.94 -31.74 -7.95
N GLN A 60 -40.04 -30.96 -6.86
CA GLN A 60 -41.09 -31.13 -5.83
C GLN A 60 -41.71 -29.80 -5.35
N ASN A 61 -42.97 -29.86 -4.90
CA ASN A 61 -43.62 -28.76 -4.15
C ASN A 61 -43.05 -28.70 -2.73
N LEU A 62 -42.10 -27.78 -2.48
CA LEU A 62 -41.46 -27.65 -1.18
C LEU A 62 -42.44 -27.31 -0.06
N THR A 63 -42.19 -27.91 1.11
CA THR A 63 -42.82 -27.48 2.35
C THR A 63 -42.25 -26.13 2.80
N SER A 64 -42.96 -25.44 3.70
CA SER A 64 -42.48 -24.19 4.32
C SER A 64 -41.17 -24.35 5.08
N TYR A 65 -40.89 -25.56 5.58
CA TYR A 65 -39.66 -25.90 6.29
C TYR A 65 -38.43 -25.87 5.36
N ASP A 66 -38.53 -26.49 4.18
CA ASP A 66 -37.42 -26.57 3.22
C ASP A 66 -37.04 -25.18 2.68
N ARG A 67 -38.03 -24.30 2.48
CA ARG A 67 -37.78 -22.90 2.09
C ARG A 67 -37.06 -22.11 3.18
N ALA A 68 -37.41 -22.31 4.45
CA ALA A 68 -36.74 -21.64 5.57
C ALA A 68 -35.28 -22.10 5.71
N GLN A 69 -35.01 -23.39 5.51
CA GLN A 69 -33.65 -23.94 5.54
C GLN A 69 -32.79 -23.44 4.36
N LEU A 70 -33.39 -23.31 3.17
CA LEU A 70 -32.74 -22.70 2.01
C LEU A 70 -32.38 -21.24 2.25
N GLN A 71 -33.34 -20.45 2.74
CA GLN A 71 -33.12 -19.04 3.07
C GLN A 71 -32.01 -18.89 4.11
N SER A 72 -32.01 -19.71 5.16
CA SER A 72 -30.95 -19.70 6.17
C SER A 72 -29.57 -20.06 5.60
N SER A 73 -29.51 -21.00 4.65
CA SER A 73 -28.25 -21.38 3.98
C SER A 73 -27.74 -20.28 3.04
N LEU A 74 -28.64 -19.63 2.31
CA LEU A 74 -28.34 -18.46 1.47
C LEU A 74 -27.88 -17.26 2.30
N ASP A 75 -28.57 -16.96 3.40
CA ASP A 75 -28.20 -15.88 4.32
C ASP A 75 -26.82 -16.13 4.95
N ASN A 76 -26.52 -17.38 5.32
CA ASN A 76 -25.21 -17.75 5.83
C ASN A 76 -24.12 -17.62 4.76
N MET A 77 -24.39 -18.09 3.52
CA MET A 77 -23.46 -17.94 2.40
C MET A 77 -23.19 -16.47 2.07
N ASN A 78 -24.24 -15.64 2.02
CA ASN A 78 -24.14 -14.20 1.83
C ASN A 78 -23.32 -13.56 2.95
N SER A 79 -23.55 -13.94 4.22
CA SER A 79 -22.77 -13.44 5.35
C SER A 79 -21.28 -13.77 5.23
N ILE A 80 -20.93 -14.97 4.75
CA ILE A 80 -19.54 -15.38 4.54
C ILE A 80 -18.91 -14.60 3.38
N LEU A 81 -19.64 -14.45 2.27
CA LEU A 81 -19.20 -13.63 1.14
C LEU A 81 -18.96 -12.18 1.56
N ASP A 82 -19.88 -11.59 2.32
CA ASP A 82 -19.77 -10.23 2.83
C ASP A 82 -18.55 -10.07 3.75
N LYS A 83 -18.26 -11.06 4.60
CA LYS A 83 -17.02 -11.06 5.41
C LYS A 83 -15.76 -11.10 4.54
N GLY A 84 -15.76 -11.92 3.49
CA GLY A 84 -14.64 -12.01 2.54
C GLY A 84 -14.43 -10.72 1.76
N LEU A 85 -15.52 -10.14 1.25
CA LEU A 85 -15.50 -8.83 0.57
C LEU A 85 -15.08 -7.72 1.53
N PHE A 86 -15.55 -7.73 2.77
CA PHE A 86 -15.15 -6.75 3.78
C PHE A 86 -13.65 -6.81 4.10
N LEU A 87 -13.10 -8.02 4.22
CA LEU A 87 -11.67 -8.24 4.42
C LEU A 87 -10.84 -7.63 3.28
N ILE A 88 -11.23 -7.88 2.03
CA ILE A 88 -10.47 -7.44 0.84
C ILE A 88 -10.67 -5.94 0.59
N ASN A 89 -11.90 -5.44 0.66
CA ASN A 89 -12.25 -4.08 0.26
C ASN A 89 -11.97 -3.04 1.34
N PHE A 90 -11.95 -3.42 2.63
CA PHE A 90 -11.76 -2.48 3.73
C PHE A 90 -10.57 -2.85 4.62
N VAL A 91 -10.54 -4.07 5.17
CA VAL A 91 -9.52 -4.42 6.18
C VAL A 91 -8.11 -4.38 5.60
N LEU A 92 -7.88 -5.01 4.43
CA LEU A 92 -6.59 -5.01 3.77
C LEU A 92 -6.08 -3.59 3.44
N PRO A 93 -6.81 -2.73 2.69
CA PRO A 93 -6.33 -1.40 2.34
C PRO A 93 -6.12 -0.51 3.56
N ILE A 94 -7.02 -0.57 4.57
CA ILE A 94 -6.85 0.19 5.82
C ILE A 94 -5.59 -0.27 6.57
N SER A 95 -5.37 -1.58 6.67
CA SER A 95 -4.18 -2.15 7.33
C SER A 95 -2.89 -1.74 6.61
N LEU A 96 -2.87 -1.78 5.28
CA LEU A 96 -1.73 -1.33 4.47
C LEU A 96 -1.42 0.15 4.72
N VAL A 97 -2.44 1.02 4.73
CA VAL A 97 -2.28 2.45 5.02
C VAL A 97 -1.75 2.65 6.44
N PHE A 98 -2.33 1.98 7.42
CA PHE A 98 -1.94 2.12 8.82
C PHE A 98 -0.49 1.69 9.08
N ILE A 99 -0.09 0.51 8.60
CA ILE A 99 1.29 0.00 8.72
C ILE A 99 2.24 0.96 8.00
N SER A 100 1.91 1.40 6.78
CA SER A 100 2.76 2.32 6.01
C SER A 100 2.97 3.65 6.74
N LEU A 101 1.91 4.24 7.30
CA LEU A 101 2.00 5.49 8.05
C LEU A 101 2.80 5.35 9.34
N LEU A 102 2.63 4.24 10.05
CA LEU A 102 3.36 3.94 11.28
C LEU A 102 4.86 3.85 11.03
N PHE A 103 5.29 3.08 10.02
CA PHE A 103 6.72 2.98 9.67
C PHE A 103 7.26 4.27 9.07
N TYR A 104 6.50 4.96 8.22
CA TYR A 104 6.88 6.26 7.69
C TYR A 104 7.11 7.28 8.81
N PHE A 105 6.25 7.28 9.82
CA PHE A 105 6.40 8.11 11.02
C PHE A 105 7.67 7.77 11.80
N PHE A 106 7.96 6.50 12.06
CA PHE A 106 9.17 6.11 12.80
C PHE A 106 10.45 6.47 12.05
N ILE A 107 10.51 6.19 10.73
CA ILE A 107 11.66 6.53 9.88
C ILE A 107 11.85 8.06 9.86
N TRP A 108 10.76 8.81 9.70
CA TRP A 108 10.81 10.26 9.75
C TRP A 108 11.32 10.77 11.11
N LYS A 109 10.81 10.22 12.22
CA LYS A 109 11.17 10.67 13.57
C LYS A 109 12.65 10.44 13.89
N LEU A 110 13.25 9.38 13.33
CA LEU A 110 14.69 9.10 13.45
C LEU A 110 15.54 10.05 12.59
N THR A 111 15.04 10.43 11.42
CA THR A 111 15.79 11.21 10.42
C THR A 111 15.66 12.71 10.62
N SER A 112 14.53 13.21 11.15
CA SER A 112 14.21 14.63 11.25
C SER A 112 13.87 15.10 12.67
N ARG A 113 14.05 16.39 12.94
CA ARG A 113 13.62 17.07 14.18
C ARG A 113 12.30 17.83 14.02
N VAL A 114 11.64 17.69 12.88
CA VAL A 114 10.39 18.38 12.58
C VAL A 114 9.30 17.99 13.59
N SER A 115 8.33 18.89 13.82
CA SER A 115 7.22 18.66 14.75
C SER A 115 6.16 17.72 14.16
N LEU A 116 5.43 17.00 15.04
CA LEU A 116 4.34 16.09 14.63
C LEU A 116 3.27 16.79 13.79
N LYS A 117 2.89 18.03 14.14
CA LYS A 117 1.90 18.82 13.38
C LYS A 117 2.30 18.98 11.92
N ARG A 118 3.59 19.22 11.68
CA ARG A 118 4.13 19.40 10.33
C ARG A 118 4.23 18.07 9.57
N PHE A 119 4.54 16.97 10.27
CA PHE A 119 4.48 15.63 9.70
C PHE A 119 3.07 15.29 9.19
N ILE A 120 2.05 15.53 10.02
CA ILE A 120 0.64 15.31 9.64
C ILE A 120 0.31 16.13 8.39
N PHE A 121 0.59 17.44 8.41
CA PHE A 121 0.32 18.31 7.27
C PHE A 121 1.02 17.84 5.98
N SER A 122 2.29 17.42 6.07
CA SER A 122 3.05 16.92 4.92
C SER A 122 2.59 15.57 4.39
N SER A 123 1.87 14.78 5.21
CA SER A 123 1.46 13.42 4.85
C SER A 123 0.03 13.38 4.29
N ILE A 124 -0.86 14.28 4.71
CA ILE A 124 -2.27 14.29 4.28
C ILE A 124 -2.41 14.35 2.75
N LEU A 125 -1.74 15.31 2.08
CA LEU A 125 -1.87 15.47 0.64
C LEU A 125 -1.38 14.24 -0.14
N PRO A 126 -0.17 13.70 0.12
CA PRO A 126 0.25 12.43 -0.48
C PRO A 126 -0.73 11.29 -0.26
N ILE A 127 -1.33 11.13 0.93
CA ILE A 127 -2.30 10.06 1.20
C ILE A 127 -3.56 10.23 0.33
N VAL A 128 -4.12 11.44 0.27
CA VAL A 128 -5.29 11.74 -0.57
C VAL A 128 -4.99 11.44 -2.04
N PHE A 129 -3.80 11.82 -2.51
CA PHE A 129 -3.39 11.52 -3.89
C PHE A 129 -3.12 10.04 -4.12
N ILE A 130 -2.58 9.29 -3.15
CA ILE A 130 -2.46 7.82 -3.24
C ILE A 130 -3.83 7.16 -3.36
N LEU A 131 -4.79 7.56 -2.53
CA LEU A 131 -6.15 7.00 -2.55
C LEU A 131 -6.86 7.30 -3.87
N THR A 132 -6.79 8.55 -4.34
CA THR A 132 -7.38 8.94 -5.63
C THR A 132 -6.68 8.27 -6.82
N THR A 133 -5.36 8.16 -6.81
CA THR A 133 -4.62 7.39 -7.83
C THR A 133 -5.03 5.92 -7.82
N SER A 134 -5.15 5.30 -6.64
CA SER A 134 -5.60 3.90 -6.51
C SER A 134 -7.00 3.70 -7.07
N TYR A 135 -7.92 4.61 -6.76
CA TYR A 135 -9.27 4.62 -7.32
C TYR A 135 -9.25 4.69 -8.86
N PHE A 136 -8.51 5.65 -9.44
CA PHE A 136 -8.44 5.79 -10.90
C PHE A 136 -7.71 4.64 -11.60
N ILE A 137 -6.76 3.97 -10.94
CA ILE A 137 -6.16 2.72 -11.44
C ILE A 137 -7.23 1.64 -11.55
N LEU A 138 -8.04 1.44 -10.51
CA LEU A 138 -9.12 0.46 -10.53
C LEU A 138 -10.18 0.81 -11.59
N SER A 139 -10.58 2.07 -11.70
CA SER A 139 -11.49 2.52 -12.76
C SER A 139 -10.90 2.29 -14.15
N TYR A 140 -9.59 2.49 -14.33
CA TYR A 140 -8.93 2.23 -15.62
C TYR A 140 -8.94 0.75 -15.97
N ILE A 141 -8.68 -0.13 -14.99
CA ILE A 141 -8.80 -1.58 -15.17
C ILE A 141 -10.23 -1.94 -15.56
N ALA A 142 -11.24 -1.42 -14.85
CA ALA A 142 -12.64 -1.67 -15.14
C ALA A 142 -13.04 -1.19 -16.56
N TYR A 143 -12.58 -0.02 -16.98
CA TYR A 143 -12.73 0.47 -18.36
C TYR A 143 -12.10 -0.49 -19.38
N ARG A 144 -10.89 -0.99 -19.10
CA ARG A 144 -10.18 -1.92 -19.99
C ARG A 144 -10.91 -3.25 -20.18
N TYR A 145 -11.67 -3.67 -19.18
CA TYR A 145 -12.53 -4.86 -19.20
C TYR A 145 -14.01 -4.54 -19.50
N TYR A 146 -14.30 -3.36 -20.08
CA TYR A 146 -15.63 -2.94 -20.53
C TYR A 146 -16.72 -2.86 -19.43
N PHE A 147 -16.32 -2.75 -18.16
CA PHE A 147 -17.26 -2.54 -17.05
C PHE A 147 -17.72 -1.06 -16.93
N ILE A 148 -16.99 -0.12 -17.54
CA ILE A 148 -17.27 1.31 -17.50
C ILE A 148 -17.07 1.90 -18.91
N SER A 149 -17.91 2.84 -19.31
CA SER A 149 -17.91 3.46 -20.65
C SER A 149 -16.88 4.58 -20.82
N GLU A 150 -16.61 5.36 -19.77
CA GLU A 150 -15.72 6.51 -19.83
C GLU A 150 -14.29 6.17 -19.40
N SER A 151 -13.29 6.67 -20.15
CA SER A 151 -11.88 6.45 -19.85
C SER A 151 -11.42 7.37 -18.71
N PRO A 152 -10.96 6.82 -17.56
CA PRO A 152 -10.45 7.63 -16.45
C PRO A 152 -8.97 8.03 -16.64
N LEU A 153 -8.39 7.81 -17.82
CA LEU A 153 -6.95 7.98 -18.06
C LEU A 153 -6.45 9.40 -17.76
N LEU A 154 -7.20 10.43 -18.14
CA LEU A 154 -6.82 11.82 -17.88
C LEU A 154 -6.76 12.10 -16.37
N MET A 155 -7.78 11.67 -15.62
CA MET A 155 -7.84 11.84 -14.17
C MET A 155 -6.76 11.03 -13.46
N LEU A 156 -6.45 9.84 -13.96
CA LEU A 156 -5.33 9.03 -13.49
C LEU A 156 -4.01 9.80 -13.64
N VAL A 157 -3.72 10.35 -14.83
CA VAL A 157 -2.50 11.12 -15.08
C VAL A 157 -2.41 12.35 -14.18
N ILE A 158 -3.50 13.11 -14.04
CA ILE A 158 -3.55 14.27 -13.14
C ILE A 158 -3.26 13.85 -11.70
N SER A 159 -3.86 12.77 -11.21
CA SER A 159 -3.64 12.27 -9.85
C SER A 159 -2.18 11.88 -9.62
N ILE A 160 -1.53 11.22 -10.59
CA ILE A 160 -0.12 10.83 -10.51
C ILE A 160 0.78 12.08 -10.46
N ILE A 161 0.53 13.08 -11.31
CA ILE A 161 1.31 14.33 -11.31
C ILE A 161 1.19 15.02 -9.94
N LEU A 162 -0.02 15.13 -9.40
CA LEU A 162 -0.26 15.75 -8.09
C LEU A 162 0.36 14.93 -6.94
N LEU A 163 0.36 13.60 -7.04
CA LEU A 163 1.05 12.73 -6.10
C LEU A 163 2.56 13.01 -6.09
N VAL A 164 3.19 13.06 -7.27
CA VAL A 164 4.63 13.34 -7.42
C VAL A 164 4.98 14.72 -6.85
N ILE A 165 4.20 15.75 -7.18
CA ILE A 165 4.37 17.12 -6.69
C ILE A 165 4.24 17.17 -5.17
N SER A 166 3.16 16.61 -4.62
CA SER A 166 2.91 16.63 -3.17
C SER A 166 3.99 15.88 -2.39
N TYR A 167 4.48 14.76 -2.92
CA TYR A 167 5.56 14.00 -2.32
C TYR A 167 6.90 14.77 -2.35
N TYR A 168 7.19 15.46 -3.45
CA TYR A 168 8.37 16.34 -3.56
C TYR A 168 8.35 17.45 -2.51
N PHE A 169 7.25 18.19 -2.40
CA PHE A 169 7.14 19.25 -1.38
C PHE A 169 7.10 18.70 0.05
N GLY A 170 6.47 17.55 0.25
CA GLY A 170 6.47 16.82 1.53
C GLY A 170 7.89 16.52 2.02
N LEU A 171 8.77 16.04 1.13
CA LEU A 171 10.18 15.79 1.42
C LEU A 171 10.88 17.06 1.95
N PHE A 172 10.69 18.22 1.32
CA PHE A 172 11.28 19.48 1.78
C PHE A 172 10.70 19.95 3.11
N LEU A 173 9.39 19.80 3.31
CA LEU A 173 8.75 20.14 4.58
C LEU A 173 9.27 19.28 5.73
N LEU A 174 9.59 18.01 5.46
CA LEU A 174 10.08 17.09 6.48
C LEU A 174 11.59 17.16 6.70
N SER A 175 12.34 17.66 5.72
CA SER A 175 13.81 17.73 5.77
C SER A 175 14.36 19.07 6.25
N CYS A 176 13.66 20.19 5.98
CA CYS A 176 14.16 21.52 6.30
C CYS A 176 13.66 22.00 7.68
N ASN A 177 14.58 22.42 8.54
CA ASN A 177 14.29 22.92 9.89
C ASN A 177 13.79 24.37 9.92
N LYS A 178 13.40 24.93 8.78
CA LYS A 178 12.86 26.30 8.64
C LYS A 178 11.33 26.30 8.60
N PRO A 179 10.67 27.48 8.76
CA PRO A 179 9.22 27.59 8.59
C PRO A 179 8.74 27.07 7.24
N ALA A 180 7.51 26.54 7.18
CA ALA A 180 6.97 25.88 5.99
C ALA A 180 7.06 26.75 4.72
N LYS A 181 6.68 28.03 4.82
CA LYS A 181 6.76 29.00 3.72
C LYS A 181 8.18 29.12 3.12
N THR A 182 9.20 29.14 3.98
CA THR A 182 10.60 29.20 3.56
C THR A 182 11.01 27.91 2.86
N CYS A 183 10.53 26.76 3.36
CA CYS A 183 10.83 25.46 2.77
C CYS A 183 10.21 25.31 1.38
N PHE A 184 8.99 25.80 1.17
CA PHE A 184 8.37 25.89 -0.16
C PHE A 184 9.19 26.75 -1.12
N ARG A 185 9.67 27.92 -0.68
CA ARG A 185 10.54 28.77 -1.49
C ARG A 185 11.86 28.07 -1.86
N ILE A 186 12.46 27.35 -0.91
CA ILE A 186 13.69 26.57 -1.16
C ILE A 186 13.41 25.46 -2.18
N ALA A 187 12.30 24.72 -2.01
CA ALA A 187 11.90 23.63 -2.90
C ALA A 187 11.72 24.10 -4.35
N MET A 188 11.12 25.28 -4.54
CA MET A 188 10.97 25.91 -5.86
C MET A 188 12.31 26.42 -6.41
N SER A 189 13.04 27.23 -5.64
CA SER A 189 14.29 27.85 -6.12
C SER A 189 15.42 26.86 -6.41
N LYS A 190 15.36 25.65 -5.83
CA LYS A 190 16.35 24.59 -6.03
C LYS A 190 15.80 23.37 -6.77
N PHE A 191 14.67 23.50 -7.45
CA PHE A 191 14.02 22.40 -8.17
C PHE A 191 14.99 21.60 -9.05
N ASN A 192 15.74 22.28 -9.93
CA ASN A 192 16.69 21.63 -10.84
C ASN A 192 17.78 20.80 -10.12
N ASN A 193 18.14 21.16 -8.89
CA ASN A 193 19.20 20.47 -8.13
C ASN A 193 18.70 19.23 -7.38
N PHE A 194 17.39 19.11 -7.18
CA PHE A 194 16.78 18.08 -6.35
C PHE A 194 15.78 17.19 -7.10
N ILE A 195 15.27 17.63 -8.26
CA ILE A 195 14.30 16.85 -9.03
C ILE A 195 14.86 15.52 -9.52
N LEU A 196 16.08 15.49 -10.06
CA LEU A 196 16.68 14.26 -10.58
C LEU A 196 16.97 13.25 -9.44
N PRO A 197 17.63 13.63 -8.32
CA PRO A 197 17.77 12.74 -7.17
C PRO A 197 16.43 12.25 -6.60
N PHE A 198 15.40 13.11 -6.60
CA PHE A 198 14.06 12.76 -6.14
C PHE A 198 13.39 11.72 -7.06
N ILE A 199 13.41 11.94 -8.39
CA ILE A 199 12.87 11.00 -9.37
C ILE A 199 13.58 9.65 -9.24
N PHE A 200 14.91 9.66 -9.07
CA PHE A 200 15.67 8.42 -8.87
C PHE A 200 15.17 7.65 -7.65
N VAL A 201 15.01 8.32 -6.49
CA VAL A 201 14.46 7.68 -5.29
C VAL A 201 13.03 7.17 -5.52
N LEU A 202 12.21 7.93 -6.23
CA LEU A 202 10.83 7.52 -6.54
C LEU A 202 10.80 6.24 -7.40
N ILE A 203 11.64 6.17 -8.45
CA ILE A 203 11.77 4.97 -9.30
C ILE A 203 12.25 3.76 -8.48
N VAL A 204 13.25 3.92 -7.62
CA VAL A 204 13.74 2.80 -6.79
C VAL A 204 12.66 2.33 -5.80
N ASN A 205 11.86 3.25 -5.22
CA ASN A 205 10.72 2.86 -4.38
C ASN A 205 9.64 2.12 -5.18
N ILE A 206 9.38 2.50 -6.43
CA ILE A 206 8.46 1.75 -7.31
C ILE A 206 8.98 0.34 -7.57
N ILE A 207 10.26 0.19 -7.91
CA ILE A 207 10.90 -1.11 -8.13
C ILE A 207 10.79 -1.97 -6.86
N TYR A 208 11.09 -1.40 -5.69
CA TYR A 208 10.91 -2.08 -4.40
C TYR A 208 9.47 -2.57 -4.21
N PHE A 209 8.48 -1.72 -4.46
CA PHE A 209 7.07 -2.08 -4.30
C PHE A 209 6.64 -3.21 -5.24
N VAL A 210 7.05 -3.13 -6.52
CA VAL A 210 6.80 -4.19 -7.51
C VAL A 210 7.41 -5.52 -7.05
N LEU A 211 8.62 -5.50 -6.46
CA LEU A 211 9.26 -6.70 -5.95
C LEU A 211 8.58 -7.29 -4.72
N VAL A 212 8.04 -6.45 -3.82
CA VAL A 212 7.23 -6.93 -2.70
C VAL A 212 6.00 -7.68 -3.21
N PHE A 213 5.30 -7.14 -4.22
CA PHE A 213 4.19 -7.84 -4.87
C PHE A 213 4.63 -9.11 -5.58
N PHE A 214 5.78 -9.09 -6.26
CA PHE A 214 6.33 -10.27 -6.90
C PHE A 214 6.70 -11.36 -5.89
N LEU A 215 7.27 -10.99 -4.74
CA LEU A 215 7.57 -11.93 -3.65
C LEU A 215 6.30 -12.54 -3.07
N PHE A 216 5.24 -11.74 -2.92
CA PHE A 216 3.92 -12.27 -2.56
C PHE A 216 3.40 -13.27 -3.59
N PHE A 217 3.48 -12.95 -4.89
CA PHE A 217 3.07 -13.87 -5.96
C PHE A 217 3.88 -15.17 -5.96
N LEU A 218 5.20 -15.10 -5.75
CA LEU A 218 6.04 -16.30 -5.67
C LEU A 218 5.72 -17.15 -4.44
N THR A 219 5.48 -16.51 -3.30
CA THR A 219 5.01 -17.19 -2.09
C THR A 219 3.66 -17.88 -2.35
N TYR A 220 2.78 -17.23 -3.11
CA TYR A 220 1.47 -17.77 -3.49
C TYR A 220 1.58 -19.05 -4.33
N VAL A 221 2.48 -19.08 -5.32
CA VAL A 221 2.66 -20.24 -6.22
C VAL A 221 3.62 -21.30 -5.66
N GLY A 222 4.13 -21.13 -4.43
CA GLY A 222 5.09 -22.07 -3.82
C GLY A 222 6.47 -22.06 -4.47
N ALA A 223 6.84 -20.97 -5.17
CA ALA A 223 8.15 -20.82 -5.79
C ALA A 223 9.21 -20.31 -4.81
N SER A 224 10.49 -20.48 -5.15
CA SER A 224 11.60 -19.98 -4.33
C SER A 224 11.60 -18.46 -4.23
N ILE A 225 11.62 -17.94 -3.00
CA ILE A 225 11.63 -16.51 -2.70
C ILE A 225 13.03 -15.97 -2.37
N ILE A 226 14.07 -16.81 -2.39
CA ILE A 226 15.42 -16.47 -1.91
C ILE A 226 16.02 -15.31 -2.73
N TRP A 227 16.04 -15.44 -4.06
CA TRP A 227 16.60 -14.41 -4.95
C TRP A 227 15.86 -13.06 -4.88
N PRO A 228 14.51 -13.02 -4.96
CA PRO A 228 13.75 -11.79 -4.71
C PRO A 228 14.05 -11.15 -3.35
N SER A 229 14.23 -11.96 -2.29
CA SER A 229 14.51 -11.45 -0.95
C SER A 229 15.89 -10.78 -0.85
N ILE A 230 16.92 -11.37 -1.46
CA ILE A 230 18.26 -10.76 -1.54
C ILE A 230 18.19 -9.43 -2.30
N LEU A 231 17.48 -9.41 -3.43
CA LEU A 231 17.34 -8.22 -4.25
C LEU A 231 16.58 -7.10 -3.50
N ILE A 232 15.49 -7.44 -2.79
CA ILE A 232 14.77 -6.51 -1.92
C ILE A 232 15.68 -5.96 -0.83
N PHE A 233 16.48 -6.80 -0.17
CA PHE A 233 17.41 -6.36 0.86
C PHE A 233 18.44 -5.34 0.33
N ILE A 234 19.01 -5.60 -0.84
CA ILE A 234 19.93 -4.66 -1.51
C ILE A 234 19.21 -3.33 -1.81
N ILE A 235 17.98 -3.39 -2.33
CA ILE A 235 17.20 -2.21 -2.66
C ILE A 235 16.85 -1.40 -1.40
N ILE A 236 16.49 -2.04 -0.29
CA ILE A 236 16.27 -1.38 1.00
C ILE A 236 17.52 -0.59 1.41
N ILE A 237 18.71 -1.17 1.30
CA ILE A 237 19.96 -0.48 1.61
C ILE A 237 20.13 0.76 0.70
N VAL A 238 19.94 0.60 -0.61
CA VAL A 238 20.07 1.68 -1.59
C VAL A 238 19.08 2.82 -1.31
N ILE A 239 17.81 2.50 -1.06
CA ILE A 239 16.74 3.46 -0.74
C ILE A 239 17.10 4.27 0.51
N ASN A 240 17.52 3.59 1.58
CA ASN A 240 17.86 4.26 2.84
C ASN A 240 19.04 5.23 2.69
N ILE A 241 20.10 4.79 2.01
CA ILE A 241 21.29 5.64 1.78
C ILE A 241 20.89 6.88 0.98
N GLN A 242 20.10 6.72 -0.08
CA GLN A 242 19.66 7.83 -0.93
C GLN A 242 18.72 8.79 -0.20
N ARG A 243 17.75 8.25 0.54
CA ARG A 243 16.80 9.04 1.32
C ARG A 243 17.54 9.89 2.35
N ILE A 244 18.44 9.28 3.12
CA ILE A 244 19.22 9.99 4.14
C ILE A 244 20.16 11.02 3.52
N TYR A 245 20.79 10.70 2.39
CA TYR A 245 21.60 11.66 1.64
C TYR A 245 20.77 12.88 1.19
N LEU A 246 19.58 12.66 0.64
CA LEU A 246 18.67 13.73 0.24
C LEU A 246 18.20 14.58 1.43
N PHE A 247 17.77 13.94 2.52
CA PHE A 247 17.37 14.63 3.74
C PHE A 247 18.48 15.56 4.25
N ASN A 248 19.72 15.03 4.33
CA ASN A 248 20.87 15.82 4.79
C ASN A 248 21.27 16.92 3.81
N LYS A 249 21.13 16.70 2.51
CA LYS A 249 21.42 17.72 1.50
C LYS A 249 20.41 18.85 1.58
N ILE A 250 19.13 18.55 1.79
CA ILE A 250 18.06 19.55 1.93
C ILE A 250 18.17 20.29 3.27
N SER A 251 18.48 19.59 4.36
CA SER A 251 18.55 20.19 5.71
C SER A 251 19.66 21.24 5.86
N LYS A 252 20.63 21.27 4.94
CA LYS A 252 21.69 22.31 4.88
C LYS A 252 21.19 23.65 4.38
N TYR A 253 20.00 23.70 3.77
CA TYR A 253 19.36 24.91 3.27
C TYR A 253 18.33 25.47 4.24
#